data_AF-A0A3M9LC63-F1
#
_entry.id   AF-A0A3M9LC63-F1
#
_cell.length_a   1.000
_cell.length_b   1.000
_cell.length_c   1.000
_cell.angle_alpha   90.00
_cell.angle_beta   90.00
_cell.angle_gamma   90.00
#
_symmetry.space_group_name_H-M   'P 1'
#
loop_
_entity.id
_entity.type
_entity.pdbx_description
1 polymer ?
#
loop_
_entity_poly.entity_id
_entity_poly.type
_entity_poly.pdbx_seq_one_letter_code
_entity_poly.pdbx_strand_id
1 'polypeptide(L)'
;MLISSFAGCIGPESVEKSSQISNGVDTSVNEEVEDLDINYSAIEVLPPYDESESEWLKTDPSNIAKIALNDIRARQVIQEGGTIMGVVYSCHPTPEDYDGPGCAPALRIRSGNKIIDFLIDEEKGVVVETVTEIRQNGSTVSID
;
A
#
# COMPACT_ATOMS: atom_id res chain seq x y z
N MET A 1 28.87 -58.70 -30.06
CA MET A 1 28.21 -60.02 -30.10
C MET A 1 27.91 -60.46 -28.68
N LEU A 2 26.62 -60.46 -28.32
CA LEU A 2 25.89 -61.27 -27.33
C LEU A 2 24.50 -60.58 -27.16
N ILE A 3 23.48 -60.85 -28.00
CA ILE A 3 22.26 -61.68 -27.73
C ILE A 3 21.73 -61.54 -26.29
N SER A 4 20.45 -61.27 -25.97
CA SER A 4 19.13 -61.49 -26.60
C SER A 4 18.11 -60.50 -25.97
N SER A 5 17.09 -59.97 -26.68
CA SER A 5 15.66 -60.38 -26.65
C SER A 5 15.20 -60.99 -25.30
N PHE A 6 14.07 -60.64 -24.66
CA PHE A 6 12.67 -60.75 -25.12
C PHE A 6 11.68 -59.92 -24.26
N ALA A 7 10.49 -59.72 -24.85
CA ALA A 7 9.16 -59.72 -24.24
C ALA A 7 8.73 -58.54 -23.33
N GLY A 8 7.72 -57.82 -23.82
CA GLY A 8 6.97 -56.84 -23.06
C GLY A 8 5.98 -57.45 -22.07
N CYS A 9 5.40 -56.59 -21.24
CA CYS A 9 4.14 -56.82 -20.54
C CYS A 9 3.38 -55.49 -20.44
N ILE A 10 2.13 -55.54 -20.89
CA ILE A 10 1.05 -54.58 -20.67
C ILE A 10 0.69 -54.57 -19.17
N GLY A 11 0.19 -53.43 -18.67
CA GLY A 11 -0.02 -53.12 -17.24
C GLY A 11 -0.87 -54.09 -16.42
N PRO A 12 -0.93 -53.87 -15.11
CA PRO A 12 -2.15 -53.24 -14.59
C PRO A 12 -1.91 -52.15 -13.53
N GLU A 13 -2.91 -51.28 -13.44
CA GLU A 13 -3.19 -50.36 -12.34
C GLU A 13 -3.22 -51.05 -10.96
N SER A 14 -2.55 -50.46 -9.98
CA SER A 14 -2.96 -50.53 -8.57
C SER A 14 -2.41 -49.31 -7.80
N VAL A 15 -3.34 -48.58 -7.19
CA VAL A 15 -3.09 -47.44 -6.30
C VAL A 15 -2.72 -48.01 -4.93
N GLU A 16 -1.59 -47.59 -4.35
CA GLU A 16 -1.45 -47.44 -2.90
C GLU A 16 -0.26 -46.54 -2.50
N LYS A 17 -0.52 -45.75 -1.45
CA LYS A 17 0.28 -44.67 -0.88
C LYS A 17 1.75 -45.05 -0.63
N SER A 18 2.66 -44.19 -1.08
CA SER A 18 4.00 -44.10 -0.50
C SER A 18 4.08 -42.94 0.49
N SER A 19 4.53 -43.24 1.69
CA SER A 19 4.77 -42.28 2.78
C SER A 19 6.27 -42.01 2.89
N GLN A 20 6.63 -40.73 3.07
CA GLN A 20 7.60 -40.19 4.06
C GLN A 20 8.65 -39.18 3.54
N ILE A 21 8.44 -37.90 3.93
CA ILE A 21 9.36 -36.95 4.65
C ILE A 21 10.60 -36.48 3.83
N SER A 22 11.02 -35.20 3.72
CA SER A 22 10.72 -33.85 4.22
C SER A 22 11.45 -32.89 3.25
N ASN A 23 10.97 -31.69 2.93
CA ASN A 23 11.06 -30.50 3.77
C ASN A 23 9.97 -29.54 3.32
N GLY A 24 8.98 -29.36 4.18
CA GLY A 24 8.12 -28.19 4.11
C GLY A 24 8.96 -26.96 4.39
N VAL A 25 8.88 -26.00 3.48
CA VAL A 25 8.41 -24.67 3.85
C VAL A 25 7.48 -24.29 2.70
N ASP A 26 6.21 -24.67 2.82
CA ASP A 26 5.17 -23.82 2.25
C ASP A 26 5.35 -22.51 2.97
N THR A 27 6.08 -21.56 2.38
CA THR A 27 6.05 -20.18 2.84
C THR A 27 4.69 -19.64 2.40
N SER A 28 3.63 -20.14 3.05
CA SER A 28 2.44 -19.35 3.29
C SER A 28 2.96 -18.20 4.15
N VAL A 29 3.46 -17.16 3.49
CA VAL A 29 3.62 -15.86 4.13
C VAL A 29 2.18 -15.43 4.43
N ASN A 30 1.64 -15.95 5.53
CA ASN A 30 0.73 -15.17 6.32
C ASN A 30 1.60 -14.02 6.77
N GLU A 31 1.65 -12.96 5.97
CA GLU A 31 2.09 -11.67 6.46
C GLU A 31 1.11 -11.37 7.59
N GLU A 32 1.50 -11.77 8.80
CA GLU A 32 1.00 -11.13 10.00
C GLU A 32 1.28 -9.65 9.76
N VAL A 33 0.22 -8.96 9.32
CA VAL A 33 0.17 -7.52 9.30
C VAL A 33 0.48 -7.14 10.73
N GLU A 34 1.72 -6.72 11.01
CA GLU A 34 2.04 -6.06 12.27
C GLU A 34 0.95 -5.00 12.45
N ASP A 35 0.12 -5.20 13.46
CA ASP A 35 -0.98 -4.30 13.75
C ASP A 35 -0.34 -2.97 14.14
N LEU A 36 -0.38 -2.01 13.23
CA LEU A 36 0.20 -0.70 13.45
C LEU A 36 -0.59 -0.08 14.60
N ASP A 37 0.06 0.15 15.75
CA ASP A 37 -0.54 0.81 16.92
C ASP A 37 -0.75 2.31 16.62
N ILE A 38 -1.78 2.58 15.83
CA ILE A 38 -2.14 3.91 15.33
C ILE A 38 -3.40 4.36 16.06
N ASN A 39 -3.28 5.47 16.78
CA ASN A 39 -4.43 6.15 17.34
C ASN A 39 -5.16 6.95 16.25
N TYR A 40 -6.03 6.27 15.51
CA TYR A 40 -6.80 6.89 14.42
C TYR A 40 -7.64 8.09 14.85
N SER A 41 -8.11 8.13 16.09
CA SER A 41 -8.94 9.22 16.62
C SER A 41 -8.16 10.51 16.87
N ALA A 42 -6.82 10.46 16.86
CA ALA A 42 -5.95 11.62 17.00
C ALA A 42 -5.49 12.19 15.65
N ILE A 43 -5.95 11.63 14.53
CA ILE A 43 -5.60 12.11 13.20
C ILE A 43 -6.50 13.29 12.86
N GLU A 44 -5.88 14.46 12.72
CA GLU A 44 -6.57 15.72 12.45
C GLU A 44 -6.57 16.04 10.94
N VAL A 45 -7.48 16.93 10.54
CA VAL A 45 -7.45 17.58 9.23
C VAL A 45 -6.48 18.76 9.28
N LEU A 46 -5.57 18.84 8.31
CA LEU A 46 -4.49 19.84 8.31
C LEU A 46 -4.87 21.11 7.52
N PRO A 47 -4.30 22.27 7.89
CA PRO A 47 -4.47 23.53 7.17
C PRO A 47 -3.94 23.44 5.72
N PRO A 48 -4.43 24.29 4.78
CA PRO A 48 -5.19 25.53 4.97
C PRO A 48 -6.69 25.34 5.22
N TYR A 49 -7.12 24.11 5.46
CA TYR A 49 -8.51 23.76 5.60
C TYR A 49 -9.15 24.25 6.91
N ASP A 50 -10.37 24.77 6.81
CA ASP A 50 -11.21 25.17 7.94
C ASP A 50 -12.22 24.04 8.21
N GLU A 51 -12.24 23.51 9.43
CA GLU A 51 -13.14 22.43 9.85
C GLU A 51 -14.63 22.77 9.63
N SER A 52 -14.97 24.07 9.62
CA SER A 52 -16.34 24.55 9.40
C SER A 52 -16.84 24.36 7.96
N GLU A 53 -15.96 24.13 7.00
CA GLU A 53 -16.29 24.06 5.57
C GLU A 53 -16.21 22.63 5.00
N SER A 54 -16.00 21.58 5.82
CA SER A 54 -15.62 20.17 5.49
C SER A 54 -16.47 19.37 4.47
N GLU A 55 -17.23 20.01 3.58
CA GLU A 55 -18.08 19.36 2.57
C GLU A 55 -17.34 18.46 1.58
N TRP A 56 -16.03 18.64 1.38
CA TRP A 56 -15.26 17.74 0.49
C TRP A 56 -14.96 16.38 1.12
N LEU A 57 -14.93 16.30 2.45
CA LEU A 57 -14.67 15.08 3.19
C LEU A 57 -16.00 14.43 3.54
N LYS A 58 -16.31 13.28 2.92
CA LYS A 58 -17.62 12.62 3.12
C LYS A 58 -17.68 11.90 4.47
N THR A 59 -16.54 11.49 5.00
CA THR A 59 -16.41 10.74 6.26
C THR A 59 -15.56 11.51 7.27
N ASP A 60 -14.87 10.80 8.17
CA ASP A 60 -13.99 11.38 9.19
C ASP A 60 -12.51 11.10 8.88
N PRO A 61 -11.56 11.88 9.42
CA PRO A 61 -10.14 11.67 9.15
C PRO A 61 -9.61 10.30 9.60
N SER A 62 -10.23 9.68 10.61
CA SER A 62 -9.89 8.32 11.04
C SER A 62 -10.21 7.28 9.96
N ASN A 63 -11.34 7.43 9.26
CA ASN A 63 -11.75 6.56 8.17
C ASN A 63 -10.83 6.70 6.96
N ILE A 64 -10.47 7.93 6.59
CA ILE A 64 -9.45 8.21 5.56
C ILE A 64 -8.14 7.50 5.87
N ALA A 65 -7.67 7.63 7.12
CA ALA A 65 -6.43 6.99 7.53
C ALA A 65 -6.52 5.45 7.48
N LYS A 66 -7.64 4.86 7.91
CA LYS A 66 -7.86 3.40 7.79
C LYS A 66 -7.82 2.93 6.35
N ILE A 67 -8.50 3.64 5.44
CA ILE A 67 -8.50 3.29 4.02
C ILE A 67 -7.07 3.36 3.46
N ALA A 68 -6.35 4.45 3.74
CA ALA A 68 -4.97 4.60 3.29
C ALA A 68 -4.07 3.48 3.83
N LEU A 69 -4.17 3.16 5.12
CA LEU A 69 -3.33 2.16 5.78
C LEU A 69 -3.75 0.71 5.50
N ASN A 70 -4.86 0.49 4.80
CA ASN A 70 -5.13 -0.81 4.18
C ASN A 70 -4.32 -1.00 2.89
N ASP A 71 -3.81 0.08 2.27
CA ASP A 71 -2.92 0.00 1.10
C ASP A 71 -1.49 -0.37 1.54
N ILE A 72 -0.92 -1.39 0.89
CA ILE A 72 0.43 -1.90 1.19
C ILE A 72 1.51 -0.81 1.07
N ARG A 73 1.34 0.16 0.16
CA ARG A 73 2.31 1.24 -0.06
C ARG A 73 2.34 2.19 1.13
N ALA A 74 1.18 2.55 1.67
CA ALA A 74 1.10 3.43 2.83
C ALA A 74 1.65 2.72 4.09
N ARG A 75 1.30 1.44 4.28
CA ARG A 75 1.85 0.61 5.37
C ARG A 75 3.37 0.55 5.32
N GLN A 76 3.93 0.29 4.13
CA GLN A 76 5.37 0.22 3.95
C GLN A 76 6.04 1.55 4.34
N VAL A 77 5.46 2.70 3.97
CA VAL A 77 6.02 4.01 4.38
C VAL A 77 6.02 4.16 5.91
N ILE A 78 4.97 3.73 6.61
CA ILE A 78 4.94 3.76 8.09
C ILE A 78 5.97 2.80 8.69
N GLN A 79 6.08 1.58 8.17
CA GLN A 79 7.06 0.59 8.63
C GLN A 79 8.51 1.05 8.42
N GLU A 80 8.76 1.85 7.38
CA GLU A 80 10.05 2.48 7.11
C GLU A 80 10.31 3.73 8.00
N GLY A 81 9.43 4.03 8.96
CA GLY A 81 9.56 5.15 9.90
C GLY A 81 8.84 6.43 9.49
N GLY A 82 7.92 6.33 8.53
CA GLY A 82 7.05 7.45 8.13
C GLY A 82 6.16 7.91 9.28
N THR A 83 5.94 9.22 9.38
CA THR A 83 5.07 9.84 10.39
C THR A 83 3.79 10.34 9.74
N ILE A 84 2.65 9.86 10.21
CA ILE A 84 1.34 10.41 9.81
C ILE A 84 1.27 11.86 10.28
N MET A 85 1.06 12.77 9.32
CA MET A 85 0.87 14.18 9.64
C MET A 85 -0.60 14.51 9.90
N GLY A 86 -1.51 13.87 9.17
CA GLY A 86 -2.93 14.16 9.21
C GLY A 86 -3.59 13.94 7.85
N VAL A 87 -4.83 14.40 7.73
CA VAL A 87 -5.61 14.33 6.49
C VAL A 87 -5.61 15.69 5.81
N VAL A 88 -5.47 15.71 4.49
CA VAL A 88 -5.46 16.93 3.66
C VAL A 88 -6.38 16.75 2.46
N TYR A 89 -6.77 17.85 1.86
CA TYR A 89 -7.28 17.84 0.49
C TYR A 89 -6.10 18.03 -0.47
N SER A 90 -5.82 17.01 -1.29
CA SER A 90 -4.66 17.02 -2.19
C SER A 90 -5.13 16.91 -3.63
N CYS A 91 -4.53 17.72 -4.51
CA CYS A 91 -4.81 17.72 -5.93
C CYS A 91 -3.63 17.11 -6.69
N HIS A 92 -3.92 16.20 -7.62
CA HIS A 92 -2.92 15.65 -8.53
C HIS A 92 -3.06 16.31 -9.91
N PRO A 93 -1.99 16.41 -10.71
CA PRO A 93 -2.11 16.79 -12.10
C PRO A 93 -3.03 15.78 -12.80
N THR A 94 -4.14 16.26 -13.34
CA THR A 94 -5.02 15.46 -14.19
C THR A 94 -4.66 15.71 -15.65
N PRO A 95 -4.44 14.65 -16.46
CA PRO A 95 -4.44 14.80 -17.92
C PRO A 95 -5.74 15.46 -18.38
N GLU A 96 -5.73 16.15 -19.52
CA GLU A 96 -6.91 16.87 -20.05
C GLU A 96 -8.17 15.97 -20.20
N ASP A 97 -7.98 14.66 -20.33
CA ASP A 97 -9.05 13.67 -20.56
C ASP A 97 -9.46 12.88 -19.29
N TYR A 98 -9.06 13.30 -18.08
CA TYR A 98 -9.42 12.62 -16.83
C TYR A 98 -10.72 13.16 -16.24
N ASP A 99 -11.78 12.34 -16.30
CA ASP A 99 -13.13 12.69 -15.80
C ASP A 99 -13.28 12.61 -14.26
N GLY A 100 -12.23 12.25 -13.53
CA GLY A 100 -12.27 12.22 -12.07
C GLY A 100 -11.98 13.59 -11.45
N PRO A 101 -12.40 13.82 -10.20
CA PRO A 101 -12.01 15.03 -9.49
C PRO A 101 -10.49 15.02 -9.36
N GLY A 102 -9.81 16.02 -9.92
CA GLY A 102 -8.35 16.15 -9.81
C GLY A 102 -7.85 16.41 -8.39
N CYS A 103 -8.74 16.34 -7.40
CA CYS A 103 -8.48 16.49 -5.99
C CYS A 103 -9.30 15.49 -5.18
N ALA A 104 -8.72 14.98 -4.10
CA ALA A 104 -9.35 14.01 -3.22
C ALA A 104 -8.85 14.16 -1.77
N PRO A 105 -9.58 13.61 -0.78
CA PRO A 105 -9.02 13.32 0.53
C PRO A 105 -7.70 12.58 0.41
N ALA A 106 -6.72 12.95 1.21
CA ALA A 106 -5.47 12.21 1.27
C ALA A 106 -4.94 12.07 2.69
N LEU A 107 -4.42 10.88 3.01
CA LEU A 107 -3.56 10.70 4.18
C LEU A 107 -2.17 11.24 3.85
N ARG A 108 -1.73 12.26 4.59
CA ARG A 108 -0.40 12.86 4.44
C ARG A 108 0.59 12.21 5.39
N ILE A 109 1.68 11.67 4.85
CA ILE A 109 2.76 11.03 5.59
C ILE A 109 4.08 11.74 5.28
N ARG A 110 4.86 12.05 6.32
CA ARG A 110 6.24 12.52 6.19
C ARG A 110 7.19 11.35 6.26
N SER A 111 8.05 11.20 5.25
CA SER A 111 9.14 10.21 5.25
C SER A 111 10.45 10.90 4.86
N GLY A 112 11.32 11.12 5.85
CA GLY A 112 12.55 11.90 5.67
C GLY A 112 12.28 13.31 5.15
N ASN A 113 12.81 13.64 3.97
CA ASN A 113 12.60 14.92 3.28
C ASN A 113 11.42 14.91 2.29
N LYS A 114 10.60 13.85 2.31
CA LYS A 114 9.45 13.69 1.43
C LYS A 114 8.15 13.89 2.19
N ILE A 115 7.18 14.50 1.53
CA ILE A 115 5.78 14.48 1.90
C ILE A 115 5.06 13.62 0.88
N ILE A 116 4.31 12.63 1.34
CA ILE A 116 3.59 11.68 0.49
C ILE A 116 2.11 11.79 0.86
N ASP A 117 1.28 12.09 -0.13
CA ASP A 117 -0.17 12.13 -0.01
C ASP A 117 -0.76 10.90 -0.69
N PHE A 118 -1.49 10.08 0.05
CA PHE A 118 -2.23 8.94 -0.47
C PHE A 118 -3.68 9.35 -0.70
N LEU A 119 -4.03 9.65 -1.95
CA LEU A 119 -5.36 10.14 -2.34
C LEU A 119 -6.37 9.00 -2.32
N ILE A 120 -7.55 9.26 -1.74
CA ILE A 120 -8.54 8.24 -1.40
C ILE A 120 -9.85 8.54 -2.12
N ASP A 121 -10.37 7.53 -2.79
CA ASP A 121 -11.77 7.49 -3.21
C ASP A 121 -12.58 6.86 -2.08
N GLU A 122 -13.29 7.70 -1.34
CA GLU A 122 -14.11 7.29 -0.19
C GLU A 122 -15.25 6.33 -0.58
N GLU A 123 -15.77 6.43 -1.80
CA GLU A 123 -16.87 5.57 -2.26
C GLU A 123 -16.39 4.16 -2.58
N LYS A 124 -15.20 4.07 -3.20
CA LYS A 124 -14.57 2.79 -3.51
C LYS A 124 -13.78 2.21 -2.34
N GLY A 125 -13.43 3.02 -1.34
CA GLY A 125 -12.65 2.61 -0.18
C GLY A 125 -11.22 2.21 -0.53
N VAL A 126 -10.59 2.90 -1.50
CA VAL A 126 -9.24 2.59 -2.00
C VAL A 126 -8.41 3.84 -2.20
N VAL A 127 -7.08 3.67 -2.18
CA VAL A 127 -6.15 4.71 -2.61
C VAL A 127 -6.13 4.77 -4.15
N VAL A 128 -6.48 5.91 -4.72
CA VAL A 128 -6.53 6.12 -6.17
C VAL A 128 -5.24 6.66 -6.76
N GLU A 129 -4.47 7.45 -6.00
CA GLU A 129 -3.24 8.08 -6.49
C GLU A 129 -2.28 8.37 -5.32
N THR A 130 -1.01 8.56 -5.63
CA THR A 130 0.01 8.96 -4.65
C THR A 130 0.80 10.16 -5.17
N VAL A 131 0.69 11.30 -4.47
CA VAL A 131 1.46 12.51 -4.78
C VAL A 131 2.66 12.58 -3.84
N THR A 132 3.86 12.73 -4.40
CA THR A 132 5.09 12.87 -3.61
C THR A 132 5.76 14.21 -3.86
N GLU A 133 5.91 15.00 -2.81
CA GLU A 133 6.68 16.25 -2.81
C GLU A 133 8.05 16.01 -2.16
N ILE A 134 9.12 16.39 -2.85
CA ILE A 134 10.49 16.34 -2.30
C ILE A 134 10.86 17.72 -1.80
N ARG A 135 11.04 17.87 -0.50
CA ARG A 135 11.56 19.11 0.08
C ARG A 135 13.08 19.13 -0.12
N GLN A 136 13.56 20.05 -0.94
CA GLN A 136 14.99 20.32 -1.02
C GLN A 136 15.42 21.05 0.25
N ASN A 137 16.41 20.51 0.96
CA ASN A 137 17.13 21.30 1.96
C ASN A 137 17.79 22.44 1.21
N GLY A 138 17.44 23.68 1.55
CA GLY A 138 17.94 24.87 0.88
C GLY A 138 19.47 24.81 0.78
N SER A 139 19.96 24.55 -0.43
CA SER A 139 21.37 24.75 -0.74
C SER A 139 21.57 26.26 -0.75
N THR A 140 22.16 26.78 0.33
CA THR A 140 22.73 28.12 0.34
C THR A 140 23.87 28.12 -0.68
N VAL A 141 23.56 28.46 -1.93
CA VAL A 141 24.57 28.89 -2.89
C VAL A 141 24.99 30.28 -2.47
N SER A 142 26.03 30.36 -1.63
CA SER A 142 26.79 31.59 -1.48
C SER A 142 27.52 31.83 -2.78
N ILE A 143 27.11 32.87 -3.51
CA ILE A 143 27.88 33.42 -4.63
C ILE A 143 28.81 34.45 -3.99
N ASP A 144 30.11 34.12 -3.90
CA ASP A 144 31.18 35.10 -3.65
C ASP A 144 31.44 35.95 -4.90
#